data_AF-A0AAD6F4V8-F1
#
_entry.id   AF-A0AAD6F4V8-F1
#
_cell.length_a   1.000
_cell.length_b   1.000
_cell.length_c   1.000
_cell.angle_alpha   90.00
_cell.angle_beta   90.00
_cell.angle_gamma   90.00
#
_symmetry.space_group_name_H-M   'P 1'
#
loop_
_entity.id
_entity.type
_entity.pdbx_description
1 polymer ?
#
loop_
_entity_poly.entity_id
_entity_poly.type
_entity_poly.pdbx_seq_one_letter_code
_entity_poly.pdbx_strand_id
1 'polypeptide(L)'
;MISSSSSGQVLVVQLLGWVLRGVAQVMLLNNPVSGLLIVGGHFLQNPWWALNALIGTFISTVSALLLGQNRGAVSAGLHGYNGTLVGMLMAVFSAKGSWYWWLLLPNVFMSMLCPVVSSALSSVVGEWDLPILTLPFNILLCVHVAATGGNHPYFPQLALPAGSVGQPLDPHLPPHVL
;
A
#
# COMPACT_ATOMS: atom_id res chain seq x y z
N MET A 1 11.78 14.94 -34.43
CA MET A 1 11.71 13.61 -33.75
C MET A 1 12.60 13.50 -32.52
N ILE A 2 13.72 14.23 -32.40
CA ILE A 2 14.65 14.12 -31.24
C ILE A 2 14.08 14.75 -29.94
N SER A 3 13.21 15.77 -30.05
CA SER A 3 12.66 16.48 -28.87
C SER A 3 11.63 15.69 -28.06
N SER A 4 10.95 14.69 -28.64
CA SER A 4 9.94 13.89 -27.91
C SER A 4 10.57 12.75 -27.11
N SER A 5 11.70 12.21 -27.60
CA SER A 5 12.46 11.14 -26.94
C SER A 5 13.13 11.60 -25.64
N SER A 6 13.67 12.83 -25.60
CA SER A 6 14.32 13.34 -24.38
C SER A 6 13.31 13.68 -23.27
N SER A 7 12.15 14.25 -23.62
CA SER A 7 11.08 14.54 -22.65
C SER A 7 10.51 13.27 -22.01
N GLY A 8 10.37 12.19 -22.78
CA GLY A 8 9.93 10.89 -22.25
C GLY A 8 10.91 10.31 -21.24
N GLN A 9 12.21 10.32 -21.53
CA GLN A 9 13.23 9.85 -20.59
C GLN A 9 13.26 10.65 -19.29
N VAL A 10 13.10 11.98 -19.38
CA VAL A 10 13.05 12.87 -18.22
C VAL A 10 11.82 12.59 -17.34
N LEU A 11 10.67 12.24 -17.92
CA LEU A 11 9.47 11.86 -17.17
C LEU A 11 9.65 10.51 -16.46
N VAL A 12 10.22 9.52 -17.14
CA VAL A 12 10.44 8.18 -16.55
C VAL A 12 11.36 8.26 -15.34
N VAL A 13 12.47 9.00 -15.44
CA VAL A 13 13.40 9.19 -14.32
C VAL A 13 12.75 9.91 -13.15
N GLN A 14 11.92 10.93 -13.43
CA GLN A 14 11.15 11.63 -12.39
C GLN A 14 10.16 10.70 -11.70
N LEU A 15 9.37 9.96 -12.48
CA LEU A 15 8.36 9.04 -11.95
C LEU A 15 9.00 7.95 -11.09
N LEU A 16 10.13 7.39 -11.54
CA LEU A 16 10.92 6.46 -10.73
C LEU A 16 11.38 7.10 -9.42
N GLY A 17 11.87 8.33 -9.47
CA GLY A 17 12.24 9.10 -8.28
C GLY A 17 11.07 9.32 -7.32
N TRP A 18 9.88 9.62 -7.84
CA TRP A 18 8.65 9.82 -7.04
C TRP A 18 8.17 8.51 -6.41
N VAL A 19 8.24 7.40 -7.14
CA VAL A 19 7.91 6.07 -6.62
C VAL A 19 8.88 5.67 -5.51
N LEU A 20 10.18 5.83 -5.70
CA LEU A 20 11.17 5.51 -4.66
C LEU A 20 10.99 6.39 -3.41
N ARG A 21 10.75 7.70 -3.58
CA ARG A 21 10.37 8.58 -2.46
C ARG A 21 9.07 8.13 -1.80
N GLY A 22 8.09 7.69 -2.58
CA GLY A 22 6.83 7.13 -2.06
C GLY A 22 7.04 5.91 -1.17
N VAL A 23 7.95 5.00 -1.53
CA VAL A 23 8.33 3.88 -0.65
C VAL A 23 9.03 4.37 0.62
N ALA A 24 9.96 5.32 0.47
CA ALA A 24 10.70 5.88 1.61
C ALA A 24 9.81 6.62 2.63
N GLN A 25 8.75 7.27 2.14
CA GLN A 25 7.78 8.01 2.97
C GLN A 25 6.98 7.12 3.92
N VAL A 26 6.97 5.80 3.75
CA VAL A 26 6.44 4.87 4.77
C VAL A 26 7.18 5.04 6.11
N MET A 27 8.47 5.36 6.04
CA MET A 27 9.32 5.70 7.20
C MET A 27 9.52 7.21 7.36
N LEU A 28 8.68 8.03 6.71
CA LEU A 28 8.76 9.50 6.69
C LEU A 28 10.05 10.06 6.09
N LEU A 29 10.72 9.28 5.23
CA LEU A 29 11.95 9.68 4.55
C LEU A 29 11.64 10.25 3.17
N ASN A 30 12.09 11.46 2.87
CA ASN A 30 12.00 12.07 1.54
C ASN A 30 13.30 11.90 0.74
N ASN A 31 13.79 10.66 0.61
CA ASN A 31 15.04 10.35 -0.10
C ASN A 31 14.86 9.08 -0.97
N PRO A 32 15.05 9.16 -2.31
CA PRO A 32 14.87 8.01 -3.20
C PRO A 32 15.90 6.90 -2.96
N VAL A 33 17.09 7.21 -2.45
CA VAL A 33 18.12 6.20 -2.11
C VAL A 33 17.64 5.37 -0.91
N SER A 34 17.06 6.01 0.10
CA SER A 34 16.42 5.30 1.22
C SER A 34 15.28 4.40 0.73
N GLY A 35 14.48 4.89 -0.23
CA GLY A 35 13.43 4.10 -0.88
C GLY A 35 13.98 2.87 -1.57
N LEU A 36 15.07 3.00 -2.32
CA LEU A 36 15.75 1.89 -2.98
C LEU A 36 16.26 0.84 -1.99
N LEU A 37 16.86 1.28 -0.87
CA LEU A 37 17.32 0.37 0.20
C LEU A 37 16.14 -0.37 0.84
N ILE A 38 15.03 0.32 1.12
CA ILE A 38 13.81 -0.29 1.65
C ILE A 38 13.25 -1.33 0.68
N VAL A 39 13.14 -0.98 -0.61
CA VAL A 39 12.71 -1.91 -1.67
C VAL A 39 13.62 -3.14 -1.71
N GLY A 40 14.95 -2.95 -1.65
CA GLY A 40 15.92 -4.03 -1.57
C GLY A 40 15.68 -4.96 -0.38
N GLY A 41 15.43 -4.41 0.81
CA GLY A 41 15.08 -5.19 2.01
C GLY A 41 13.80 -6.01 1.83
N HIS A 42 12.77 -5.43 1.19
CA HIS A 42 11.53 -6.16 0.91
C HIS A 42 11.74 -7.29 -0.12
N PHE A 43 12.58 -7.08 -1.14
CA PHE A 43 12.92 -8.14 -2.10
C PHE A 43 13.65 -9.32 -1.45
N LEU A 44 14.50 -9.05 -0.45
CA LEU A 44 15.17 -10.10 0.33
C LEU A 44 14.17 -10.88 1.21
N GLN A 45 13.17 -10.20 1.77
CA GLN A 45 12.13 -10.82 2.59
C GLN A 45 11.17 -11.66 1.75
N ASN A 46 10.56 -11.06 0.72
CA ASN A 46 9.65 -11.71 -0.20
C ASN A 46 9.47 -10.86 -1.47
N PRO A 47 9.98 -11.31 -2.64
CA PRO A 47 9.85 -10.59 -3.91
C PRO A 47 8.40 -10.28 -4.31
N TRP A 48 7.44 -11.12 -3.95
CA TRP A 48 6.03 -10.91 -4.26
C TRP A 48 5.45 -9.72 -3.48
N TRP A 49 5.85 -9.56 -2.21
CA TRP A 49 5.42 -8.43 -1.38
C TRP A 49 6.04 -7.13 -1.88
N ALA A 50 7.33 -7.16 -2.22
CA ALA A 50 8.03 -6.01 -2.80
C ALA A 50 7.39 -5.56 -4.12
N LEU A 51 7.06 -6.50 -5.01
CA LEU A 51 6.38 -6.21 -6.27
C LEU A 51 5.02 -5.54 -6.05
N ASN A 52 4.19 -6.09 -5.15
CA ASN A 52 2.87 -5.50 -4.87
C ASN A 52 2.98 -4.12 -4.23
N ALA A 53 3.97 -3.90 -3.36
CA ALA A 53 4.27 -2.59 -2.79
C ALA A 53 4.62 -1.57 -3.88
N LEU A 54 5.51 -1.93 -4.81
CA LEU A 54 5.90 -1.06 -5.93
C LEU A 54 4.73 -0.76 -6.87
N ILE A 55 3.92 -1.77 -7.19
CA ILE A 55 2.70 -1.58 -8.01
C ILE A 55 1.76 -0.61 -7.31
N GLY A 56 1.46 -0.81 -6.01
CA GLY A 56 0.59 0.08 -5.27
C GLY A 56 1.12 1.51 -5.19
N THR A 57 2.42 1.67 -4.97
CA THR A 57 3.10 2.99 -4.97
C THR A 57 2.94 3.68 -6.33
N PHE A 58 3.22 2.96 -7.41
CA PHE A 58 3.14 3.49 -8.77
C PHE A 58 1.72 3.90 -9.12
N ILE A 59 0.75 3.02 -8.89
CA ILE A 59 -0.66 3.26 -9.17
C ILE A 59 -1.18 4.45 -8.38
N SER A 60 -0.93 4.51 -7.07
CA SER A 60 -1.34 5.65 -6.23
C SER A 60 -0.69 6.96 -6.70
N THR A 61 0.58 6.92 -7.10
CA THR A 61 1.30 8.10 -7.64
C THR A 61 0.68 8.58 -8.96
N VAL A 62 0.42 7.67 -9.90
CA VAL A 62 -0.22 7.99 -11.18
C VAL A 62 -1.63 8.49 -10.98
N SER A 63 -2.42 7.86 -10.10
CA SER A 63 -3.75 8.32 -9.73
C SER A 63 -3.74 9.74 -9.18
N ALA A 64 -2.77 10.10 -8.33
CA ALA A 64 -2.65 11.46 -7.83
C ALA A 64 -2.35 12.47 -8.96
N LEU A 65 -1.53 12.11 -9.95
CA LEU A 65 -1.29 12.94 -11.13
C LEU A 65 -2.55 13.13 -11.97
N LEU A 66 -3.32 12.04 -12.19
CA LEU A 66 -4.58 12.08 -12.94
C LEU A 66 -5.66 12.91 -12.23
N LEU A 67 -5.69 12.86 -10.90
CA LEU A 67 -6.58 13.65 -10.05
C LEU A 67 -6.13 15.12 -9.87
N GLY A 68 -5.05 15.54 -10.56
CA GLY A 68 -4.56 16.92 -10.49
C GLY A 68 -4.03 17.32 -9.11
N GLN A 69 -3.57 16.37 -8.30
CA GLN A 69 -3.02 16.65 -6.97
C GLN A 69 -1.76 17.52 -7.05
N ASN A 70 -1.41 18.17 -5.94
CA ASN A 70 -0.27 19.07 -5.87
C ASN A 70 1.03 18.36 -6.30
N ARG A 71 1.65 18.82 -7.40
CA ARG A 71 2.86 18.20 -7.96
C ARG A 71 4.04 18.20 -7.01
N GLY A 72 4.16 19.21 -6.13
CA GLY A 72 5.18 19.24 -5.08
C GLY A 72 5.01 18.06 -4.12
N ALA A 73 3.81 17.85 -3.60
CA ALA A 73 3.48 16.72 -2.73
C ALA A 73 3.67 15.36 -3.42
N VAL A 74 3.26 15.23 -4.68
CA VAL A 74 3.49 14.02 -5.48
C VAL A 74 4.99 13.75 -5.66
N SER A 75 5.77 14.77 -6.00
CA SER A 75 7.22 14.64 -6.20
C SER A 75 7.98 14.30 -4.91
N ALA A 76 7.44 14.68 -3.76
CA ALA A 76 7.94 14.32 -2.43
C ALA A 76 7.52 12.90 -1.97
N GLY A 77 6.73 12.18 -2.78
CA GLY A 77 6.27 10.82 -2.49
C GLY A 77 5.05 10.74 -1.57
N LEU A 78 4.42 11.87 -1.21
CA LEU A 78 3.33 11.89 -0.22
C LEU A 78 2.04 11.22 -0.70
N HIS A 79 1.87 11.06 -2.01
CA HIS A 79 0.76 10.29 -2.58
C HIS A 79 1.13 8.83 -2.89
N GLY A 80 2.38 8.41 -2.65
CA GLY A 80 2.84 7.05 -2.94
C GLY A 80 2.75 6.10 -1.74
N TYR A 81 3.10 6.56 -0.54
CA TYR A 81 3.34 5.66 0.62
C TYR A 81 2.12 4.87 1.09
N ASN A 82 0.91 5.48 1.04
CA ASN A 82 -0.31 4.75 1.38
C ASN A 82 -0.56 3.61 0.38
N GLY A 83 -0.30 3.84 -0.92
CA GLY A 83 -0.34 2.79 -1.94
C GLY A 83 0.71 1.70 -1.72
N THR A 84 1.92 2.05 -1.28
CA THR A 84 2.97 1.09 -0.89
C THR A 84 2.45 0.10 0.15
N LEU A 85 1.84 0.62 1.21
CA LEU A 85 1.31 -0.17 2.33
C LEU A 85 0.12 -1.02 1.90
N VAL A 86 -0.81 -0.46 1.13
CA VAL A 86 -1.97 -1.20 0.58
C VAL A 86 -1.49 -2.40 -0.21
N GLY A 87 -0.64 -2.19 -1.21
CA GLY A 87 -0.19 -3.28 -2.07
C GLY A 87 0.56 -4.37 -1.29
N MET A 88 1.47 -3.96 -0.41
CA MET A 88 2.21 -4.90 0.41
C MET A 88 1.30 -5.74 1.31
N LEU A 89 0.41 -5.10 2.07
CA LEU A 89 -0.41 -5.80 3.06
C LEU A 89 -1.55 -6.60 2.45
N MET A 90 -2.01 -6.25 1.25
CA MET A 90 -2.88 -7.13 0.47
C MET A 90 -2.17 -8.43 0.08
N ALA A 91 -0.87 -8.37 -0.25
CA ALA A 91 -0.06 -9.57 -0.53
C ALA A 91 0.26 -10.37 0.73
N VAL A 92 0.53 -9.69 1.86
CA VAL A 92 0.80 -10.34 3.14
C VAL A 92 -0.43 -11.06 3.67
N PHE A 93 -1.60 -10.44 3.62
CA PHE A 93 -2.84 -11.02 4.16
C PHE A 93 -3.59 -11.93 3.19
N SER A 94 -3.07 -12.21 1.99
CA SER A 94 -3.73 -13.14 1.08
C SER A 94 -3.47 -14.60 1.47
N ALA A 95 -4.55 -15.37 1.69
CA ALA A 95 -4.45 -16.81 1.95
C ALA A 95 -4.13 -17.64 0.69
N LYS A 96 -4.12 -17.03 -0.50
CA LYS A 96 -3.70 -17.71 -1.75
C LYS A 96 -2.17 -17.80 -1.88
N GLY A 97 -1.42 -17.12 -1.02
CA GLY A 97 0.04 -17.12 -1.02
C GLY A 97 0.66 -16.24 -2.12
N SER A 98 1.95 -16.48 -2.40
CA SER A 98 2.72 -15.70 -3.37
C SER A 98 2.33 -16.01 -4.82
N TRP A 99 2.52 -15.03 -5.70
CA TRP A 99 2.32 -15.15 -7.16
C TRP A 99 0.88 -15.39 -7.63
N TYR A 100 -0.11 -15.12 -6.78
CA TYR A 100 -1.51 -15.11 -7.17
C TYR A 100 -1.84 -13.82 -7.95
N TRP A 101 -1.62 -13.82 -9.26
CA TRP A 101 -1.74 -12.64 -10.14
C TRP A 101 -3.12 -11.95 -10.12
N TRP A 102 -4.19 -12.68 -9.85
CA TRP A 102 -5.52 -12.09 -9.70
C TRP A 102 -5.58 -11.05 -8.56
N LEU A 103 -4.72 -11.16 -7.54
CA LEU A 103 -4.61 -10.18 -6.44
C LEU A 103 -4.26 -8.78 -6.94
N LEU A 104 -3.64 -8.65 -8.12
CA LEU A 104 -3.31 -7.35 -8.69
C LEU A 104 -4.56 -6.52 -8.98
N LEU A 105 -5.70 -7.14 -9.30
CA LEU A 105 -6.94 -6.40 -9.59
C LEU A 105 -7.44 -5.60 -8.39
N PRO A 106 -7.72 -6.20 -7.22
CA PRO A 106 -8.13 -5.44 -6.06
C PRO A 106 -6.98 -4.55 -5.53
N ASN A 107 -5.70 -4.94 -5.69
CA ASN A 107 -4.56 -4.10 -5.30
C ASN A 107 -4.52 -2.79 -6.09
N VAL A 108 -4.59 -2.85 -7.42
CA VAL A 108 -4.66 -1.67 -8.28
C VAL A 108 -5.85 -0.81 -7.90
N PHE A 109 -7.03 -1.40 -7.76
CA PHE A 109 -8.24 -0.65 -7.39
C PHE A 109 -8.11 0.08 -6.05
N MET A 110 -7.67 -0.60 -4.99
CA MET A 110 -7.50 0.02 -3.66
C MET A 110 -6.39 1.08 -3.67
N SER A 111 -5.29 0.84 -4.39
CA SER A 111 -4.20 1.80 -4.53
C SER A 111 -4.64 3.07 -5.29
N MET A 112 -5.52 2.95 -6.29
CA MET A 112 -6.09 4.11 -6.99
C MET A 112 -6.97 4.97 -6.08
N LEU A 113 -7.62 4.36 -5.08
CA LEU A 113 -8.45 5.06 -4.10
C LEU A 113 -7.64 5.79 -3.04
N CYS A 114 -6.35 5.45 -2.84
CA CYS A 114 -5.51 6.07 -1.81
C CYS A 114 -5.49 7.61 -1.90
N PRO A 115 -5.19 8.24 -3.05
CA PRO A 115 -5.20 9.71 -3.15
C PRO A 115 -6.59 10.32 -2.93
N VAL A 116 -7.67 9.60 -3.27
CA VAL A 116 -9.05 10.06 -3.06
C VAL A 116 -9.37 10.13 -1.56
N VAL A 117 -9.08 9.04 -0.83
CA VAL A 117 -9.27 8.99 0.62
C VAL A 117 -8.34 9.98 1.32
N SER A 118 -7.09 10.11 0.88
CA SER A 118 -6.18 11.14 1.38
C SER A 118 -6.78 12.53 1.21
N SER A 119 -7.28 12.88 0.01
CA SER A 119 -7.87 14.20 -0.22
C SER A 119 -9.11 14.44 0.65
N ALA A 120 -9.97 13.44 0.82
CA ALA A 120 -11.15 13.55 1.68
C ALA A 120 -10.77 13.76 3.15
N LEU A 121 -9.77 13.02 3.64
CA LEU A 121 -9.25 13.19 4.99
C LEU A 121 -8.59 14.55 5.18
N SER A 122 -7.80 15.03 4.20
CA SER A 122 -7.20 16.37 4.22
C SER A 122 -8.24 17.46 4.49
N SER A 123 -9.43 17.36 3.88
CA SER A 123 -10.50 18.33 4.06
C SER A 123 -11.12 18.33 5.47
N VAL A 124 -11.01 17.22 6.20
CA VAL A 124 -11.53 17.09 7.57
C VAL A 124 -10.46 17.47 8.61
N VAL A 125 -9.22 16.99 8.42
CA VAL A 125 -8.13 17.21 9.38
C VAL A 125 -7.38 18.53 9.17
N GLY A 126 -7.56 19.17 8.01
CA GLY A 126 -6.92 20.44 7.68
C GLY A 126 -7.29 21.57 8.65
N GLU A 127 -8.46 21.52 9.26
CA GLU A 127 -8.90 22.47 10.30
C GLU A 127 -8.04 22.39 11.59
N TRP A 128 -7.33 21.27 11.79
CA TRP A 128 -6.53 20.98 12.99
C TRP A 128 -5.02 20.97 12.71
N ASP A 129 -4.61 21.31 11.48
CA ASP A 129 -3.23 21.26 10.99
C ASP A 129 -2.52 19.89 11.21
N LEU A 130 -3.31 18.81 11.19
CA LEU A 130 -2.82 17.45 11.46
C LEU A 130 -2.41 16.71 10.18
N PRO A 131 -1.30 15.95 10.19
CA PRO A 131 -0.95 15.08 9.08
C PRO A 131 -1.88 13.86 9.02
N ILE A 132 -2.23 13.46 7.80
CA ILE A 132 -3.14 12.33 7.51
C ILE A 132 -2.50 10.97 7.79
N LEU A 133 -1.15 10.93 7.79
CA LEU A 133 -0.35 9.72 8.03
C LEU A 133 -0.89 8.52 7.23
N THR A 134 -0.88 7.34 7.84
CA THR A 134 -1.29 6.09 7.21
C THR A 134 -2.79 5.81 7.34
N LEU A 135 -3.63 6.81 7.68
CA LEU A 135 -5.09 6.62 7.78
C LEU A 135 -5.74 6.15 6.46
N PRO A 136 -5.40 6.70 5.28
CA PRO A 136 -5.98 6.26 4.00
C PRO A 136 -5.73 4.77 3.77
N PHE A 137 -4.50 4.33 3.99
CA PHE A 137 -4.10 2.94 3.92
C PHE A 137 -4.92 2.05 4.88
N ASN A 138 -5.03 2.43 6.17
CA ASN A 138 -5.73 1.63 7.16
C ASN A 138 -7.21 1.47 6.83
N ILE A 139 -7.88 2.56 6.42
CA ILE A 139 -9.29 2.53 6.02
C ILE A 139 -9.49 1.59 4.84
N LEU A 140 -8.69 1.74 3.78
CA LEU A 140 -8.82 0.93 2.56
C LEU A 140 -8.51 -0.54 2.80
N LEU A 141 -7.49 -0.84 3.61
CA LEU A 141 -7.17 -2.21 3.98
C LEU A 141 -8.29 -2.84 4.80
N CYS A 142 -8.84 -2.14 5.80
CA CYS A 142 -9.97 -2.62 6.58
C CYS A 142 -11.21 -2.88 5.72
N VAL A 143 -11.53 -1.98 4.79
CA VAL A 143 -12.63 -2.16 3.85
C VAL A 143 -12.38 -3.38 2.96
N HIS A 144 -11.17 -3.54 2.43
CA HIS A 144 -10.82 -4.70 1.61
C HIS A 144 -11.01 -6.01 2.39
N VAL A 145 -10.40 -6.11 3.58
CA VAL A 145 -10.47 -7.29 4.44
C VAL A 145 -11.91 -7.59 4.85
N ALA A 146 -12.71 -6.58 5.20
CA ALA A 146 -14.12 -6.76 5.55
C ALA A 146 -14.98 -7.21 4.36
N ALA A 147 -14.69 -6.71 3.15
CA ALA A 147 -15.47 -7.03 1.94
C ALA A 147 -15.21 -8.45 1.41
N THR A 148 -14.06 -9.03 1.73
CA THR A 148 -13.65 -10.35 1.21
C THR A 148 -13.67 -11.39 2.34
N GLY A 149 -12.97 -11.15 3.44
CA GLY A 149 -12.90 -12.05 4.58
C GLY A 149 -12.26 -13.41 4.25
N GLY A 150 -12.22 -14.31 5.23
CA GLY A 150 -11.54 -15.60 5.09
C GLY A 150 -12.16 -16.55 4.05
N ASN A 151 -13.44 -16.39 3.73
CA ASN A 151 -14.20 -17.34 2.91
C ASN A 151 -14.43 -16.86 1.46
N HIS A 152 -13.85 -15.73 1.03
CA HIS A 152 -14.03 -15.26 -0.35
C HIS A 152 -13.44 -16.27 -1.35
N PRO A 153 -14.17 -16.68 -2.40
CA PRO A 153 -13.70 -17.70 -3.34
C PRO A 153 -12.39 -17.30 -4.06
N TYR A 154 -12.25 -16.02 -4.39
CA TYR A 154 -11.13 -15.49 -5.18
C TYR A 154 -10.06 -14.79 -4.35
N PHE A 155 -10.41 -14.19 -3.22
CA PHE A 155 -9.52 -13.30 -2.47
C PHE A 155 -9.63 -13.57 -0.96
N PRO A 156 -9.45 -14.83 -0.52
CA PRO A 156 -9.54 -15.16 0.89
C PRO A 156 -8.40 -14.50 1.66
N GLN A 157 -8.71 -13.93 2.82
CA GLN A 157 -7.70 -13.40 3.74
C GLN A 157 -7.21 -14.50 4.67
N LEU A 158 -5.93 -14.42 5.03
CA LEU A 158 -5.40 -15.14 6.17
C LEU A 158 -6.25 -14.75 7.38
N ALA A 159 -6.73 -15.75 8.12
CA ALA A 159 -7.33 -15.50 9.41
C ALA A 159 -6.25 -14.85 10.28
N LEU A 160 -6.39 -13.56 10.55
CA LEU A 160 -5.75 -12.97 11.71
C LEU A 160 -6.20 -13.83 12.90
N PRO A 161 -5.31 -14.22 13.82
CA PRO A 161 -5.72 -14.91 15.04
C PRO A 161 -6.59 -13.96 15.89
N ALA A 162 -7.85 -13.80 15.50
CA ALA A 162 -8.90 -13.07 16.20
C ALA A 162 -9.61 -14.03 17.19
N GLY A 163 -8.87 -15.00 17.72
CA GLY A 163 -9.40 -16.23 18.31
C GLY A 163 -8.78 -16.66 19.63
N SER A 164 -8.34 -15.72 20.48
CA SER A 164 -8.21 -15.99 21.93
C SER A 164 -9.00 -15.00 22.80
N VAL A 165 -9.63 -13.98 22.19
CA VAL A 165 -10.53 -13.07 22.89
C VAL A 165 -11.97 -13.50 22.59
N GLY A 166 -12.47 -14.45 23.36
CA GLY A 166 -13.90 -14.82 23.35
C GLY A 166 -14.25 -16.28 23.07
N GLN A 167 -13.28 -17.18 22.81
CA GLN A 167 -13.58 -18.61 22.90
C GLN A 167 -13.79 -18.98 24.38
N PRO A 168 -14.92 -19.61 24.76
CA PRO A 168 -15.03 -20.26 26.05
C PRO A 168 -13.84 -21.21 26.19
N LEU A 169 -13.13 -21.15 27.32
CA LEU A 169 -12.10 -22.13 27.67
C LEU A 169 -12.69 -23.53 27.43
N ASP A 170 -12.10 -24.29 26.51
CA ASP A 170 -12.47 -25.69 26.33
C ASP A 170 -12.12 -26.42 27.64
N PRO A 171 -13.10 -26.91 28.41
CA PRO A 171 -12.84 -27.58 29.69
C PRO A 171 -12.11 -28.93 29.51
N HIS A 172 -11.91 -29.38 28.27
CA HIS A 172 -11.23 -30.63 27.94
C HIS A 172 -9.79 -30.45 27.43
N LEU A 173 -9.25 -29.23 27.39
CA LEU A 173 -7.87 -29.02 26.93
C LEU A 173 -6.85 -29.41 28.02
N PRO A 174 -5.85 -30.25 27.70
CA PRO A 174 -4.89 -30.71 28.69
C PRO A 174 -3.93 -29.58 29.13
N PRO A 175 -3.45 -29.59 30.40
CA PRO A 175 -2.77 -28.45 31.04
C PRO A 175 -1.38 -28.10 30.50
N HIS A 176 -0.93 -28.74 29.41
CA HIS A 176 0.39 -28.49 28.80
C HIS A 176 0.32 -27.62 27.53
N VAL A 177 -0.86 -27.12 27.17
CA VAL A 177 -1.09 -26.27 25.98
C VAL A 177 -1.48 -24.83 26.36
N LEU A 178 -1.23 -24.41 27.60
CA LEU A 178 -1.34 -23.02 28.06
C LEU A 178 0.04 -22.38 28.17
#